data_AF-A0A679JYM1-F1
#
_entry.id   AF-A0A679JYM1-F1
#
_cell.length_a   1.000
_cell.length_b   1.000
_cell.length_c   1.000
_cell.angle_alpha   90.00
_cell.angle_beta   90.00
_cell.angle_gamma   90.00
#
_symmetry.space_group_name_H-M   'P 1'
#
loop_
_entity.id
_entity.type
_entity.pdbx_description
1 polymer ?
#
loop_
_entity_poly.entity_id
_entity_poly.type
_entity_poly.pdbx_seq_one_letter_code
_entity_poly.pdbx_strand_id
1 'polypeptide(L)'
;MGEHTRSPAAQGGHTYLEYCCREALDAYTLEDALMWQQEISRELTRRIAFVAEADWPTDIKARTLFDLMHRRATHNARARHAETALRKNENLTWRR
;
A
#
# COMPACT_ATOMS: atom_id res chain seq x y z
N MET A 1 17.34 -21.95 17.55
CA MET A 1 16.34 -20.94 17.17
C MET A 1 17.05 -19.85 16.40
N GLY A 2 16.85 -19.80 15.09
CA GLY A 2 17.43 -18.76 14.22
C GLY A 2 16.36 -18.39 13.22
N GLU A 3 15.57 -17.37 13.54
CA GLU A 3 14.57 -16.85 12.61
C GLU A 3 15.28 -16.01 11.56
N HIS A 4 15.34 -16.57 10.35
CA HIS A 4 15.77 -15.86 9.15
C HIS A 4 14.83 -14.68 8.90
N THR A 5 15.25 -13.47 9.26
CA THR A 5 14.68 -12.23 8.73
C THR A 5 15.08 -12.12 7.26
N ARG A 6 14.37 -12.89 6.42
CA ARG A 6 14.47 -12.82 4.97
C ARG A 6 13.93 -11.46 4.53
N SER A 7 14.82 -10.50 4.37
CA SER A 7 14.53 -9.26 3.65
C SER A 7 14.08 -9.64 2.23
N PRO A 8 12.85 -9.33 1.77
CA PRO A 8 12.38 -9.72 0.46
C PRO A 8 12.88 -8.69 -0.56
N ALA A 9 14.18 -8.63 -0.75
CA ALA A 9 14.79 -7.93 -1.86
C ALA A 9 15.50 -8.97 -2.75
N ALA A 10 15.05 -9.04 -4.00
CA ALA A 10 15.66 -9.74 -5.13
C ALA A 10 15.57 -11.27 -5.15
N GLN A 11 14.44 -11.81 -5.61
CA GLN A 11 14.40 -13.10 -6.33
C GLN A 11 13.06 -13.27 -7.06
N GLY A 12 13.02 -13.00 -8.37
CA GLY A 12 12.13 -13.60 -9.40
C GLY A 12 10.61 -13.65 -9.21
N GLY A 13 10.06 -13.20 -8.08
CA GLY A 13 8.66 -13.17 -7.75
C GLY A 13 8.25 -11.73 -7.46
N HIS A 14 7.00 -11.41 -7.79
CA HIS A 14 6.40 -10.10 -7.58
C HIS A 14 6.76 -9.52 -6.21
N THR A 15 7.17 -8.24 -6.17
CA THR A 15 7.43 -7.58 -4.88
C THR A 15 6.15 -7.56 -4.04
N TYR A 16 6.23 -7.57 -2.70
CA TYR A 16 5.01 -7.58 -1.86
C TYR A 16 4.03 -6.44 -2.21
N LEU A 17 4.53 -5.26 -2.61
CA LEU A 17 3.71 -4.17 -3.12
C LEU A 17 2.94 -4.53 -4.41
N GLU A 18 3.58 -5.22 -5.35
CA GLU A 18 2.91 -5.68 -6.58
C GLU A 18 1.85 -6.73 -6.29
N TYR A 19 2.11 -7.61 -5.32
CA TYR A 19 1.13 -8.55 -4.81
C TYR A 19 -0.08 -7.81 -4.22
N CYS A 20 0.12 -6.87 -3.28
CA CYS A 20 -0.98 -6.10 -2.70
C CYS A 20 -1.76 -5.30 -3.75
N CYS A 21 -1.08 -4.76 -4.77
CA CYS A 21 -1.74 -4.07 -5.88
C CYS A 21 -2.60 -5.02 -6.73
N ARG A 22 -2.15 -6.25 -6.97
CA ARG A 22 -2.91 -7.26 -7.70
C ARG A 22 -4.16 -7.66 -6.92
N GLU A 23 -4.00 -8.01 -5.66
CA GLU A 23 -5.11 -8.42 -4.81
C GLU A 23 -6.13 -7.28 -4.62
N ALA A 24 -5.69 -6.02 -4.57
CA ALA A 24 -6.60 -4.87 -4.56
C ALA A 24 -7.43 -4.72 -5.86
N LEU A 25 -6.90 -5.17 -7.00
CA LEU A 25 -7.60 -5.15 -8.29
C LEU A 25 -8.54 -6.34 -8.43
N ASP A 26 -8.15 -7.50 -7.90
CA ASP A 26 -8.93 -8.74 -7.94
C ASP A 26 -9.96 -8.85 -6.80
N ALA A 27 -10.02 -7.85 -5.92
CA ALA A 27 -10.94 -7.80 -4.78
C ALA A 27 -12.42 -7.89 -5.23
N TYR A 28 -13.14 -8.86 -4.66
CA TYR A 28 -14.55 -9.11 -4.98
C TYR A 28 -15.52 -8.19 -4.22
N THR A 29 -15.09 -7.67 -3.07
CA THR A 29 -15.90 -6.74 -2.25
C THR A 29 -15.17 -5.41 -2.04
N LEU A 30 -15.94 -4.36 -1.72
CA LEU A 30 -15.40 -3.06 -1.38
C LEU A 30 -14.57 -3.11 -0.08
N GLU A 31 -14.93 -3.98 0.85
CA GLU A 31 -14.18 -4.22 2.09
C GLU A 31 -12.82 -4.88 1.82
N ASP A 32 -12.79 -5.90 0.96
CA ASP A 32 -11.53 -6.54 0.53
C ASP A 32 -10.62 -5.54 -0.19
N ALA A 33 -11.20 -4.74 -1.10
CA ALA A 33 -10.46 -3.70 -1.80
C ALA A 33 -9.86 -2.70 -0.80
N LEU A 34 -10.60 -2.27 0.22
CA LEU A 34 -10.13 -1.37 1.27
C LEU A 34 -9.01 -1.98 2.11
N MET A 35 -9.15 -3.24 2.50
CA MET A 35 -8.12 -3.98 3.25
C MET A 35 -6.81 -4.03 2.46
N TRP A 36 -6.86 -4.35 1.16
CA TRP A 36 -5.67 -4.35 0.31
C TRP A 36 -5.09 -2.94 0.08
N GLN A 37 -5.91 -1.90 -0.03
CA GLN A 37 -5.41 -0.51 -0.07
C GLN A 37 -4.65 -0.13 1.20
N GLN A 38 -5.07 -0.62 2.38
CA GLN A 38 -4.34 -0.41 3.62
C GLN A 38 -3.00 -1.13 3.62
N GLU A 39 -2.94 -2.38 3.13
CA GLU A 39 -1.68 -3.13 2.97
C GLU A 39 -0.70 -2.44 2.03
N ILE A 40 -1.19 -1.88 0.91
CA ILE A 40 -0.37 -1.05 0.01
C ILE A 40 0.22 0.16 0.76
N SER A 41 -0.59 0.86 1.55
CA SER A 41 -0.14 2.05 2.31
C SER A 41 0.90 1.69 3.37
N ARG A 42 0.72 0.55 4.05
CA ARG A 42 1.68 0.01 5.03
C ARG A 42 3.01 -0.33 4.36
N GLU A 43 2.98 -1.05 3.25
CA GLU A 43 4.19 -1.43 2.52
C GLU A 43 4.93 -0.21 1.95
N LEU A 44 4.20 0.77 1.40
CA LEU A 44 4.80 2.03 0.97
C LEU A 44 5.47 2.77 2.13
N THR A 45 4.87 2.76 3.32
CA THR A 45 5.46 3.37 4.52
C THR A 45 6.74 2.68 4.95
N ARG A 46 6.79 1.33 4.93
CA ARG A 46 8.01 0.57 5.19
C ARG A 46 9.12 0.90 4.20
N ARG A 47 8.80 0.96 2.90
CA ARG A 47 9.76 1.30 1.85
C ARG A 47 10.28 2.72 1.97
N ILE A 48 9.42 3.68 2.32
CA ILE A 48 9.83 5.07 2.60
C ILE A 48 10.84 5.10 3.75
N ALA A 49 10.54 4.43 4.87
CA ALA A 49 11.46 4.37 6.01
C ALA A 49 12.80 3.73 5.63
N PHE A 50 12.76 2.60 4.92
CA PHE A 50 13.96 1.91 4.42
C PHE A 50 14.84 2.83 3.57
N VAL A 51 14.25 3.52 2.57
CA VAL A 51 15.01 4.44 1.70
C VAL A 51 15.49 5.66 2.49
N ALA A 52 14.71 6.16 3.46
CA ALA A 52 15.07 7.31 4.28
C ALA A 52 16.27 7.04 5.19
N GLU A 53 16.43 5.81 5.66
CA GLU A 53 17.56 5.38 6.50
C GLU A 53 18.77 4.88 5.71
N ALA A 54 18.56 4.41 4.47
CA ALA A 54 19.64 3.90 3.63
C ALA A 54 20.63 4.99 3.19
N ASP A 55 21.91 4.63 3.12
CA ASP A 55 22.97 5.49 2.61
C ASP A 55 23.03 5.41 1.07
N TRP A 56 22.25 6.28 0.43
CA TRP A 56 22.10 6.36 -1.02
C TRP A 56 22.56 7.74 -1.51
N PRO A 57 23.01 7.85 -2.77
CA PRO A 57 23.27 9.15 -3.38
C PRO A 57 22.05 10.07 -3.26
N THR A 58 22.27 11.32 -2.82
CA THR A 58 21.23 12.29 -2.46
C THR A 58 20.13 12.41 -3.51
N ASP A 59 20.49 12.56 -4.78
CA ASP A 59 19.53 12.76 -5.87
C ASP A 59 18.65 11.52 -6.10
N ILE A 60 19.25 10.33 -6.02
CA ILE A 60 18.54 9.05 -6.19
C ILE A 60 17.59 8.84 -5.01
N LYS A 61 18.06 9.12 -3.78
CA LYS A 61 17.27 9.02 -2.56
C LYS A 61 16.08 9.97 -2.59
N ALA A 62 16.32 11.25 -2.90
CA ALA A 62 15.29 12.27 -2.96
C ALA A 62 14.21 11.93 -3.99
N ARG A 63 14.61 11.52 -5.21
CA ARG A 63 13.67 11.10 -6.26
C ARG A 63 12.86 9.87 -5.84
N THR A 64 13.52 8.86 -5.27
CA THR A 64 12.84 7.62 -4.85
C THR A 64 11.85 7.90 -3.72
N LEU A 65 12.23 8.72 -2.73
CA LEU A 65 11.34 9.12 -1.64
C LEU A 65 10.13 9.90 -2.17
N PHE A 66 10.35 10.83 -3.09
CA PHE A 66 9.26 11.57 -3.73
C PHE A 66 8.27 10.62 -4.41
N ASP A 67 8.76 9.70 -5.24
CA ASP A 67 7.91 8.74 -5.96
C ASP A 67 7.11 7.85 -5.00
N LEU A 68 7.74 7.34 -3.94
CA LEU A 68 7.08 6.51 -2.93
C LEU A 68 6.04 7.31 -2.12
N MET A 69 6.36 8.52 -1.70
CA MET A 69 5.45 9.40 -0.96
C MET A 69 4.25 9.81 -1.81
N HIS A 70 4.47 10.14 -3.09
CA HIS A 70 3.42 10.46 -4.04
C HIS A 70 2.46 9.27 -4.21
N ARG A 71 2.99 8.07 -4.48
CA ARG A 71 2.19 6.85 -4.57
C ARG A 71 1.36 6.62 -3.30
N ARG A 72 1.96 6.78 -2.12
CA ARG A 72 1.25 6.63 -0.83
C ARG A 72 0.10 7.63 -0.70
N ALA A 73 0.32 8.89 -1.08
CA ALA A 73 -0.72 9.91 -1.05
C ALA A 73 -1.89 9.56 -1.98
N THR A 74 -1.60 9.10 -3.20
CA THR A 74 -2.62 8.65 -4.16
C THR A 74 -3.44 7.47 -3.62
N HIS A 75 -2.77 6.45 -3.06
CA HIS A 75 -3.47 5.29 -2.49
C HIS A 75 -4.34 5.68 -1.29
N ASN A 76 -3.84 6.53 -0.39
CA ASN A 76 -4.63 7.03 0.74
C ASN A 76 -5.86 7.82 0.29
N ALA A 77 -5.76 8.61 -0.77
CA ALA A 77 -6.90 9.34 -1.31
C ALA A 77 -7.97 8.37 -1.88
N ARG A 78 -7.54 7.33 -2.60
CA ARG A 78 -8.43 6.28 -3.13
C ARG A 78 -9.11 5.49 -2.01
N ALA A 79 -8.36 5.10 -0.98
CA ALA A 79 -8.90 4.41 0.19
C ALA A 79 -9.97 5.24 0.89
N ARG A 80 -9.70 6.52 1.18
CA ARG A 80 -10.70 7.43 1.79
C ARG A 80 -11.96 7.58 0.95
N HIS A 81 -11.81 7.63 -0.38
CA HIS A 81 -12.95 7.69 -1.29
C HIS A 81 -13.79 6.42 -1.22
N ALA A 82 -13.15 5.25 -1.23
CA ALA A 82 -13.82 3.96 -1.07
C ALA A 82 -14.50 3.80 0.30
N GLU A 83 -13.86 4.22 1.40
CA GLU A 83 -14.47 4.23 2.75
C GLU A 83 -15.70 5.15 2.81
N THR A 84 -15.66 6.26 2.10
CA THR A 84 -16.80 7.19 2.01
C THR A 84 -17.95 6.58 1.20
N ALA A 85 -17.64 5.85 0.12
CA ALA A 85 -18.63 5.14 -0.67
C ALA A 85 -19.29 4.00 0.14
N LEU A 86 -18.49 3.22 0.88
CA LEU A 86 -18.99 2.14 1.75
C LEU A 86 -19.98 2.68 2.79
N ARG A 87 -19.58 3.72 3.54
CA ARG A 87 -20.45 4.36 4.55
C ARG A 87 -21.75 4.90 3.98
N LYS A 88 -21.71 5.49 2.76
CA LYS A 88 -22.93 5.94 2.08
C LYS A 88 -23.83 4.79 1.70
N ASN A 89 -23.27 3.68 1.22
CA ASN A 89 -24.04 2.49 0.85
C ASN A 89 -24.70 1.85 2.07
N GLU A 90 -23.95 1.68 3.17
CA GLU A 90 -24.50 1.20 4.45
C GLU A 90 -25.70 2.06 4.87
N ASN A 91 -25.56 3.39 4.86
CA ASN A 91 -26.64 4.32 5.20
C ASN A 91 -27.89 4.18 4.31
N LEU A 92 -27.77 3.76 3.05
CA LEU A 92 -28.91 3.52 2.16
C LEU A 92 -29.66 2.23 2.51
N THR A 93 -28.95 1.20 2.97
CA THR A 93 -29.53 -0.08 3.42
C THR A 93 -30.29 0.01 4.75
N TRP A 94 -30.12 1.07 5.55
CA TRP A 94 -30.71 1.20 6.89
C TRP A 94 -32.18 1.69 6.95
N ARG A 95 -32.91 1.82 5.83
CA ARG A 95 -34.37 2.11 5.90
C ARG A 95 -35.15 0.83 6.20
N ARG A 96 -35.44 0.59 7.49
CA ARG A 96 -36.61 -0.20 7.92
C ARG A 96 -37.85 0.67 7.97
#